data_AF-A0A562BZG5-F1
#
_entry.id   AF-A0A562BZG5-F1
#
_cell.length_a   1.000
_cell.length_b   1.000
_cell.length_c   1.000
_cell.angle_alpha   90.00
_cell.angle_beta   90.00
_cell.angle_gamma   90.00
#
_symmetry.space_group_name_H-M   'P 1'
#
loop_
_entity.id
_entity.type
_entity.pdbx_description
1 polymer ?
#
loop_
_entity_poly.entity_id
_entity_poly.type
_entity_poly.pdbx_seq_one_letter_code
_entity_poly.pdbx_strand_id
1 'polypeptide(L)'
;MHAPTPDMPQSEVSSLELVELELALRHQDFIELGFEGSVRKALEHIGGTLLFHMRMNGMADCDWVAAVSLESPEERTLALVVQPTDGGPLRVEDVETSSIPVARIASAYAGLMDRLTGEPDQQ
;
A
#
# COMPACT_ATOMS: atom_id res chain seq x y z
N MET A 1 6.46 -30.83 25.01
CA MET A 1 7.36 -29.73 24.62
C MET A 1 6.65 -28.95 23.54
N HIS A 2 5.94 -27.88 23.89
CA HIS A 2 5.41 -26.93 22.91
C HIS A 2 6.30 -25.70 23.03
N ALA A 3 7.09 -25.41 21.99
CA ALA A 3 7.84 -24.17 21.95
C ALA A 3 6.82 -23.03 21.79
N PRO A 4 6.89 -21.93 22.57
CA PRO A 4 6.20 -20.72 22.16
C PRO A 4 6.84 -20.26 20.86
N THR A 5 6.05 -20.18 19.79
CA THR A 5 6.40 -19.38 18.63
C THR A 5 6.77 -17.98 19.10
N PRO A 6 7.86 -17.36 18.61
CA PRO A 6 8.12 -15.96 18.92
C PRO A 6 6.97 -15.14 18.35
N ASP A 7 6.19 -14.54 19.25
CA ASP A 7 5.25 -13.46 18.95
C ASP A 7 6.11 -12.30 18.45
N MET A 8 6.27 -12.21 17.12
CA MET A 8 6.88 -11.03 16.53
C MET A 8 5.89 -9.88 16.73
N PRO A 9 6.35 -8.69 17.16
CA PRO A 9 5.46 -7.55 17.26
C PRO A 9 4.88 -7.26 15.86
N GLN A 10 3.56 -7.38 15.71
CA GLN A 10 2.84 -7.18 14.43
C GLN A 10 3.23 -5.86 13.73
N SER A 11 3.57 -4.82 14.50
CA SER A 11 4.05 -3.52 14.00
C SER A 11 5.39 -3.57 13.24
N GLU A 12 6.23 -4.58 13.49
CA GLU A 12 7.53 -4.72 12.81
C GLU A 12 7.38 -5.43 11.46
N VAL A 13 6.36 -6.30 11.33
CA VAL A 13 6.03 -7.01 10.08
C VAL A 13 5.41 -6.03 9.07
N SER A 14 4.44 -5.21 9.48
CA SER A 14 3.89 -4.14 8.64
C SER A 14 4.97 -3.15 8.20
N SER A 15 5.96 -2.87 9.06
CA SER A 15 7.10 -2.02 8.71
C SER A 15 7.99 -2.64 7.63
N LEU A 16 8.17 -3.97 7.61
CA LEU A 16 8.97 -4.66 6.60
C LEU A 16 8.32 -4.55 5.21
N GLU A 17 7.02 -4.83 5.12
CA GLU A 17 6.28 -4.79 3.85
C GLU A 17 6.32 -3.39 3.21
N LEU A 18 6.16 -2.35 4.04
CA LEU A 18 6.27 -0.95 3.61
C LEU A 18 7.67 -0.65 3.05
N VAL A 19 8.72 -1.16 3.70
CA VAL A 19 10.11 -1.02 3.25
C VAL A 19 10.34 -1.78 1.94
N GLU A 20 9.83 -3.00 1.80
CA GLU A 20 9.93 -3.78 0.56
C GLU A 20 9.22 -3.07 -0.60
N LEU A 21 8.02 -2.52 -0.36
CA LEU A 21 7.30 -1.72 -1.34
C LEU A 21 8.11 -0.47 -1.73
N GLU A 22 8.68 0.26 -0.77
CA GLU A 22 9.51 1.44 -1.06
C GLU A 22 10.72 1.08 -1.92
N LEU A 23 11.40 -0.03 -1.60
CA LEU A 23 12.54 -0.52 -2.37
C LEU A 23 12.11 -0.95 -3.78
N ALA A 24 10.98 -1.64 -3.91
CA ALA A 24 10.44 -2.07 -5.21
C ALA A 24 10.11 -0.85 -6.10
N LEU A 25 9.54 0.21 -5.52
CA LEU A 25 9.22 1.46 -6.23
C LEU A 25 10.46 2.21 -6.70
N ARG A 26 11.53 2.24 -5.88
CA ARG A 26 12.80 2.90 -6.26
C ARG A 26 13.50 2.27 -7.46
N HIS A 27 13.23 1.00 -7.73
CA HIS A 27 13.79 0.29 -8.88
C HIS A 27 12.95 0.42 -10.16
N GLN A 28 11.78 1.09 -10.12
CA GLN A 28 10.92 1.22 -11.29
C GLN A 28 11.26 2.45 -12.14
N ASP A 29 11.22 2.26 -13.46
CA ASP A 29 11.30 3.34 -14.44
C ASP A 29 10.00 4.16 -14.45
N PHE A 30 9.93 5.14 -13.55
CA PHE A 30 8.78 6.04 -13.40
C PHE A 30 8.45 6.83 -14.68
N ILE A 31 9.48 7.16 -15.48
CA ILE A 31 9.32 7.92 -16.72
C ILE A 31 8.58 7.12 -17.80
N GLU A 32 8.81 5.80 -17.86
CA GLU A 32 8.20 4.93 -18.87
C GLU A 32 6.81 4.47 -18.43
N LEU A 33 6.65 4.10 -17.16
CA LEU A 33 5.44 3.45 -16.65
C LEU A 33 4.40 4.43 -16.11
N GLY A 34 4.81 5.65 -15.76
CA GLY A 34 3.98 6.59 -15.01
C GLY A 34 3.62 6.09 -13.61
N PHE A 35 2.84 6.89 -12.87
CA PHE A 35 2.53 6.62 -11.47
C PHE A 35 1.83 5.27 -11.23
N GLU A 36 0.69 5.03 -11.88
CA GLU A 36 -0.06 3.78 -11.70
C GLU A 36 0.77 2.57 -12.13
N GLY A 37 1.47 2.66 -13.26
CA GLY A 37 2.29 1.57 -13.80
C GLY A 37 3.45 1.20 -12.87
N SER A 38 4.15 2.19 -12.31
CA SER A 38 5.20 1.96 -11.31
C SER A 38 4.66 1.30 -10.05
N VAL A 39 3.50 1.76 -9.54
CA VAL A 39 2.87 1.18 -8.35
C VAL A 39 2.46 -0.27 -8.62
N ARG A 40 1.77 -0.54 -9.73
CA ARG A 40 1.34 -1.89 -10.09
C ARG A 40 2.52 -2.85 -10.23
N LYS A 41 3.57 -2.43 -10.94
CA LYS A 41 4.77 -3.25 -11.13
C LYS A 41 5.49 -3.53 -9.81
N ALA A 42 5.54 -2.57 -8.89
CA ALA A 42 6.09 -2.80 -7.56
C ALA A 42 5.24 -3.82 -6.77
N LEU A 43 3.91 -3.71 -6.81
CA LEU A 43 3.00 -4.63 -6.14
C LEU A 43 3.09 -6.07 -6.68
N GLU A 44 3.30 -6.24 -7.98
CA GLU A 44 3.52 -7.57 -8.60
C GLU A 44 4.76 -8.30 -8.03
N HIS A 45 5.77 -7.56 -7.56
CA HIS A 45 6.97 -8.17 -6.98
C HIS A 45 6.79 -8.61 -5.53
N ILE A 46 5.97 -7.88 -4.76
CA ILE A 46 5.81 -8.10 -3.32
C ILE A 46 4.50 -8.83 -2.95
N GLY A 47 3.60 -9.07 -3.92
CA GLY A 47 2.31 -9.71 -3.66
C GLY A 47 1.25 -8.77 -3.10
N GLY A 48 1.25 -7.51 -3.55
CA GLY A 48 0.26 -6.51 -3.13
C GLY A 48 -0.85 -6.26 -4.17
N THR A 49 -1.90 -5.54 -3.74
CA THR A 49 -3.03 -5.15 -4.58
C THR A 49 -3.23 -3.63 -4.56
N LEU A 50 -3.39 -3.04 -5.74
CA LEU A 50 -3.78 -1.64 -5.88
C LEU A 50 -5.29 -1.51 -5.61
N LEU A 51 -5.66 -0.77 -4.58
CA LEU A 51 -7.06 -0.54 -4.24
C LEU A 51 -7.64 0.58 -5.11
N PHE A 52 -7.00 1.73 -5.08
CA PHE A 52 -7.35 2.87 -5.93
C PHE A 52 -6.13 3.80 -6.07
N HIS A 53 -6.19 4.67 -7.07
CA HIS A 53 -5.29 5.81 -7.20
C HIS A 53 -6.09 7.05 -7.58
N MET A 54 -5.60 8.22 -7.20
CA MET A 54 -6.23 9.49 -7.54
C MET A 54 -5.22 10.61 -7.66
N ARG A 55 -5.59 11.63 -8.44
CA ARG A 55 -4.81 12.86 -8.59
C ARG A 55 -5.21 13.82 -7.47
N MET A 56 -4.21 14.32 -6.76
CA MET A 56 -4.35 15.24 -5.63
C MET A 56 -4.12 16.70 -6.03
N ASN A 57 -3.54 16.95 -7.21
CA ASN A 57 -3.33 18.30 -7.76
C ASN A 57 -2.59 19.26 -6.79
N GLY A 58 -1.67 18.73 -5.99
CA GLY A 58 -0.88 19.46 -5.00
C GLY A 58 -1.54 19.62 -3.63
N MET A 59 -2.70 19.02 -3.40
CA MET A 59 -3.24 18.90 -2.04
C MET A 59 -2.31 18.03 -1.19
N ALA A 60 -1.97 18.48 0.04
CA ALA A 60 -1.06 17.79 0.94
C ALA A 60 0.32 17.48 0.31
N ASP A 61 0.84 18.42 -0.49
CA ASP A 61 2.16 18.34 -1.14
C ASP A 61 2.37 17.11 -2.03
N CYS A 62 1.27 16.54 -2.55
CA CYS A 62 1.30 15.41 -3.47
C CYS A 62 0.49 15.66 -4.76
N ASP A 63 1.01 15.16 -5.88
CA ASP A 63 0.35 15.20 -7.18
C ASP A 63 -0.55 13.99 -7.39
N TRP A 64 -0.07 12.82 -6.97
CA TRP A 64 -0.76 11.54 -7.07
C TRP A 64 -0.62 10.76 -5.77
N VAL A 65 -1.66 10.00 -5.47
CA VAL A 65 -1.67 9.06 -4.35
C VAL A 65 -2.34 7.76 -4.78
N ALA A 66 -1.82 6.64 -4.31
CA ALA A 66 -2.42 5.33 -4.46
C ALA A 66 -2.57 4.68 -3.10
N ALA A 67 -3.74 4.11 -2.81
CA ALA A 67 -3.91 3.22 -1.68
C ALA A 67 -3.68 1.78 -2.15
N VAL A 68 -2.86 1.07 -1.41
CA VAL A 68 -2.48 -0.31 -1.71
C VAL A 68 -2.69 -1.18 -0.48
N SER A 69 -2.93 -2.46 -0.75
CA SER A 69 -3.03 -3.52 0.24
C SER A 69 -1.84 -4.45 0.06
N LEU A 70 -1.10 -4.69 1.13
CA LEU A 70 0.00 -5.63 1.18
C LEU A 70 -0.48 -6.88 1.90
N GLU A 71 -0.31 -8.04 1.27
CA GLU A 71 -0.74 -9.31 1.83
C GLU A 71 0.42 -9.93 2.62
N SER A 72 0.26 -9.96 3.94
CA SER A 72 1.18 -10.65 4.84
C SER A 72 0.62 -11.98 5.32
N PRO A 73 1.47 -12.90 5.80
CA PRO A 73 1.04 -14.22 6.27
C PRO A 73 0.12 -14.16 7.51
N GLU A 74 0.15 -13.06 8.25
CA GLU A 74 -0.58 -12.91 9.52
C GLU A 74 -1.71 -11.88 9.44
N GLU A 75 -1.50 -10.76 8.74
CA GLU A 75 -2.47 -9.68 8.61
C GLU A 75 -2.27 -8.91 7.30
N ARG A 76 -3.27 -8.15 6.87
CA ARG A 76 -3.20 -7.29 5.68
C ARG A 76 -2.80 -5.88 6.10
N THR A 77 -1.71 -5.36 5.56
CA THR A 77 -1.25 -3.99 5.81
C THR A 77 -1.74 -3.04 4.72
N LEU A 78 -2.22 -1.86 5.10
CA LEU A 78 -2.65 -0.83 4.15
C LEU A 78 -1.61 0.29 4.08
N ALA A 79 -1.23 0.65 2.86
CA ALA A 79 -0.23 1.69 2.63
C ALA A 79 -0.71 2.71 1.60
N LEU A 80 -0.16 3.91 1.67
CA LEU A 80 -0.25 4.92 0.64
C LEU A 80 1.07 5.03 -0.11
N VAL A 81 1.01 5.00 -1.44
CA VAL A 81 2.11 5.42 -2.29
C VAL A 81 1.84 6.85 -2.73
N VAL A 82 2.79 7.74 -2.49
CA VAL A 82 2.64 9.18 -2.66
C VAL A 82 3.66 9.70 -3.66
N GLN A 83 3.19 10.41 -4.68
CA GLN A 83 4.04 11.19 -5.56
C GLN A 83 4.12 12.63 -5.05
N PRO A 84 5.29 13.08 -4.54
CA PRO A 84 5.45 14.45 -4.09
C PRO A 84 5.40 15.44 -5.25
N THR A 85 4.87 16.64 -5.01
CA THR A 85 4.80 17.72 -6.03
C THR A 85 6.16 18.26 -6.44
N ASP A 86 7.19 18.06 -5.61
CA ASP A 86 8.56 18.50 -5.88
C ASP A 86 9.28 17.63 -6.93
N GLY A 87 8.63 16.56 -7.42
CA GLY A 87 9.25 15.63 -8.38
C GLY A 87 10.28 14.70 -7.75
N GLY A 88 10.32 14.64 -6.41
CA GLY A 88 11.10 13.67 -5.66
C GLY A 88 10.63 12.22 -5.85
N PRO A 89 11.35 11.24 -5.28
CA PRO A 89 10.98 9.83 -5.39
C PRO A 89 9.61 9.56 -4.75
N LEU A 90 8.95 8.51 -5.23
CA LEU A 90 7.73 8.01 -4.60
C LEU A 90 8.00 7.63 -3.14
N ARG A 91 7.06 7.98 -2.27
CA ARG A 91 7.11 7.70 -0.84
C ARG A 91 6.05 6.68 -0.49
N VAL A 92 6.34 5.86 0.51
CA VAL A 92 5.37 4.94 1.09
C VAL A 92 5.05 5.43 2.50
N GLU A 93 3.77 5.57 2.80
CA GLU A 93 3.27 5.94 4.12
C GLU A 93 2.28 4.90 4.62
N ASP A 94 2.33 4.59 5.92
CA ASP A 94 1.33 3.75 6.56
C ASP A 94 0.00 4.50 6.66
N VAL A 95 -1.11 3.86 6.32
CA VAL A 95 -2.46 4.45 6.36
C VAL A 95 -2.86 4.88 7.78
N GLU A 96 -2.42 4.18 8.82
CA GLU A 96 -2.75 4.47 10.22
C GLU A 96 -2.05 5.73 10.72
N THR A 97 -0.86 6.04 10.21
CA THR A 97 -0.05 7.18 10.65
C THR A 97 -0.02 8.34 9.66
N SER A 98 -0.49 8.14 8.43
CA SER A 98 -0.45 9.18 7.40
C SER A 98 -1.41 10.34 7.72
N SER A 99 -0.91 11.54 7.46
CA SER A 99 -1.68 12.78 7.60
C SER A 99 -2.49 13.12 6.34
N ILE A 100 -2.33 12.37 5.25
CA ILE A 100 -3.05 12.59 3.99
C ILE A 100 -4.52 12.21 4.18
N PRO A 101 -5.50 13.09 3.89
CA PRO A 101 -6.92 12.82 4.12
C PRO A 101 -7.43 11.52 3.48
N VAL A 102 -6.85 11.12 2.34
CA VAL A 102 -7.20 9.92 1.60
C VAL A 102 -6.90 8.62 2.37
N ALA A 103 -5.97 8.65 3.33
CA ALA A 103 -5.66 7.49 4.17
C ALA A 103 -6.92 6.99 4.89
N ARG A 104 -7.76 7.92 5.35
CA ARG A 104 -8.98 7.62 6.11
C ARG A 104 -10.02 6.82 5.35
N ILE A 105 -10.00 6.86 4.01
CA ILE A 105 -10.93 6.10 3.18
C ILE A 105 -10.33 4.78 2.67
N ALA A 106 -9.02 4.57 2.80
CA ALA A 106 -8.34 3.36 2.34
C ALA A 106 -8.87 2.09 3.04
N SER A 107 -9.01 2.15 4.37
CA SER A 107 -9.60 1.05 5.16
C SER A 107 -11.02 0.69 4.73
N ALA A 108 -11.88 1.69 4.53
CA ALA A 108 -13.26 1.45 4.08
C ALA A 108 -13.30 0.81 2.68
N TYR A 109 -12.40 1.22 1.79
CA TYR A 109 -12.32 0.67 0.43
C TYR A 109 -11.76 -0.76 0.42
N ALA A 110 -10.75 -1.04 1.26
CA ALA A 110 -10.23 -2.39 1.44
C ALA A 110 -11.33 -3.36 1.92
N GLY A 111 -12.12 -2.95 2.92
CA GLY A 111 -13.26 -3.73 3.40
C GLY A 111 -14.37 -3.91 2.35
N LEU A 112 -14.56 -2.95 1.44
CA LEU A 112 -15.48 -3.12 0.31
C LEU A 112 -14.93 -4.13 -0.70
N MET A 113 -13.66 -4.04 -1.05
CA MET A 113 -13.02 -4.95 -2.01
C MET A 113 -12.99 -6.39 -1.51
N ASP A 114 -12.81 -6.59 -0.21
CA ASP A 114 -12.91 -7.91 0.42
C ASP A 114 -14.28 -8.56 0.16
N ARG A 115 -15.37 -7.80 0.31
CA ARG A 115 -16.74 -8.30 0.08
C ARG A 115 -17.08 -8.52 -1.39
N LEU A 116 -16.41 -7.82 -2.30
CA LEU A 116 -16.62 -7.95 -3.73
C LEU A 116 -15.77 -9.07 -4.35
N THR A 117 -14.64 -9.38 -3.73
CA THR A 117 -13.67 -10.38 -4.21
C THR A 117 -13.76 -11.69 -3.44
N GLY A 118 -14.31 -11.66 -2.22
CA GLY A 118 -14.74 -12.84 -1.48
C GLY A 118 -15.85 -13.54 -2.25
N GLU A 119 -15.65 -14.82 -2.55
CA GLU A 119 -16.69 -15.68 -3.11
C GLU A 119 -17.97 -15.57 -2.27
N PRO A 120 -19.17 -15.54 -2.89
CA PRO A 120 -20.40 -15.57 -2.12
C PRO A 120 -20.39 -16.82 -1.24
N ASP A 121 -20.44 -16.61 0.07
CA ASP A 121 -20.68 -17.65 1.08
C ASP A 121 -21.90 -18.46 0.62
N GLN A 122 -21.64 -19.64 0.05
CA GLN A 122 -22.66 -20.54 -0.47
C GLN A 122 -23.37 -21.14 0.76
N GLN A 123 -24.44 -20.46 1.17
CA GLN A 123 -25.35 -20.88 2.22
C GLN A 123 -26.27 -22.02 1.77
#